data_AF-A0A1G8K438-F1
#
_entry.id   AF-A0A1G8K438-F1
#
_cell.length_a   1.000
_cell.length_b   1.000
_cell.length_c   1.000
_cell.angle_alpha   90.00
_cell.angle_beta   90.00
_cell.angle_gamma   90.00
#
_symmetry.space_group_name_H-M   'P 1'
#
loop_
_entity.id
_entity.type
_entity.pdbx_description
1 polymer ?
#
loop_
_entity_poly.entity_id
_entity_poly.type
_entity_poly.pdbx_seq_one_letter_code
_entity_poly.pdbx_strand_id
1 'polypeptide(L)'
;MTISRRSLLTAGLGAGLVVAVPGVSNAAVPSLAGLRTDPFSLGIASGEPWPDGFVIWTRLAVDPLADDGLGGMPSRDVPVEWEVAEDERMARVVKRGVAIASIGSAHSVHVELRGLQPGREYFYRFRSGRYISPVGRTLTSPAPHEMPAALAMAFASCAQYEHGFFTAYKSMAEDQPDLVLHLGDYQYEYKKDSYVVGGGNVRDHDGPETVTLENYRQRHAQYKADADLQAAHAIAPWLVVWDDHEVDNNWADEIPENQDPAQLNDTAAHFRQRRAAAFQAYYENMPLRPSALPSGADMTIYRRVQWGRLANFHMMDTRQYRDDQLAGDGWKKNIMERFDENRSITGAEQEKWLLDGFKASEARWDVLGQQVFFAERDRAQALDVDDVSMDGWDGYAASRRRITQGWVDAGVRNAVVLTGDVHRHWAGDLKVDYKNPDSPVVGSELVCSSITSGGNGSATATDVTMAWNQHLKFYNDQRGYVNTKITKDSMRADFRVLDYVSTAGSEVRTRASFDIVDTVPGLQARA
;
A
#
# COMPACT_ATOMS: atom_id res chain seq x y z
N MET A 1 -51.08 -18.90 24.13
CA MET A 1 -50.93 -18.12 25.38
C MET A 1 -49.51 -17.59 25.42
N THR A 2 -49.40 -16.28 25.59
CA THR A 2 -48.18 -15.46 25.61
C THR A 2 -47.61 -15.31 27.04
N ILE A 3 -46.39 -14.74 27.13
CA ILE A 3 -45.72 -14.08 28.30
C ILE A 3 -44.77 -15.00 29.12
N SER A 4 -43.55 -14.63 29.56
CA SER A 4 -42.60 -13.53 29.24
C SER A 4 -41.21 -13.75 29.90
N ARG A 5 -40.31 -12.79 29.64
CA ARG A 5 -38.98 -12.50 30.21
C ARG A 5 -38.95 -12.19 31.72
N ARG A 6 -37.79 -12.53 32.34
CA ARG A 6 -37.08 -11.94 33.51
C ARG A 6 -37.70 -12.01 34.92
N SER A 7 -36.94 -12.63 35.85
CA SER A 7 -36.51 -12.09 37.17
C SER A 7 -35.45 -13.05 37.75
N LEU A 8 -34.19 -12.65 37.97
CA LEU A 8 -33.61 -11.88 39.08
C LEU A 8 -33.42 -12.68 40.39
N LEU A 9 -32.12 -12.91 40.69
CA LEU A 9 -31.41 -12.81 41.97
C LEU A 9 -32.05 -13.34 43.27
N THR A 10 -31.36 -14.30 43.90
CA THR A 10 -31.33 -14.48 45.36
C THR A 10 -29.88 -14.57 45.83
N ALA A 11 -29.53 -13.69 46.78
CA ALA A 11 -28.25 -13.58 47.46
C ALA A 11 -28.12 -14.56 48.64
N GLY A 12 -26.89 -14.90 49.03
CA GLY A 12 -26.63 -15.63 50.28
C GLY A 12 -25.18 -16.09 50.53
N LEU A 13 -24.34 -15.14 50.99
CA LEU A 13 -23.28 -15.27 52.01
C LEU A 13 -22.30 -16.49 52.02
N GLY A 14 -21.02 -16.18 51.74
CA GLY A 14 -19.93 -16.33 52.73
C GLY A 14 -19.29 -17.71 52.97
N ALA A 15 -18.23 -18.01 52.24
CA ALA A 15 -17.09 -18.80 52.76
C ALA A 15 -15.81 -18.38 52.04
N GLY A 16 -14.84 -17.85 52.79
CA GLY A 16 -13.52 -17.50 52.26
C GLY A 16 -12.77 -18.75 51.80
N LEU A 17 -12.46 -18.79 50.51
CA LEU A 17 -11.49 -19.72 49.94
C LEU A 17 -10.30 -18.89 49.48
N VAL A 18 -9.24 -18.92 50.28
CA VAL A 18 -7.88 -18.60 49.82
C VAL A 18 -7.52 -19.68 48.81
N VAL A 19 -7.77 -19.41 47.53
CA VAL A 19 -7.18 -20.21 46.45
C VAL A 19 -5.75 -19.75 46.34
N ALA A 20 -4.85 -20.54 46.92
CA ALA A 20 -3.43 -20.46 46.64
C ALA A 20 -3.26 -20.59 45.12
N VAL A 21 -2.77 -19.52 44.48
CA VAL A 21 -2.36 -19.56 43.07
C VAL A 21 -1.24 -20.59 42.98
N PRO A 22 -1.41 -21.71 42.25
CA PRO A 22 -0.33 -22.64 42.04
C PRO A 22 0.78 -21.89 41.33
N GLY A 23 1.99 -21.99 41.89
CA GLY A 23 3.18 -21.35 41.37
C GLY A 23 3.28 -21.49 39.87
N VAL A 24 3.66 -20.39 39.22
CA VAL A 24 4.01 -20.31 37.81
C VAL A 24 4.95 -21.47 37.53
N SER A 25 4.40 -22.52 36.91
CA SER A 25 5.22 -23.59 36.40
C SER A 25 6.04 -22.93 35.31
N ASN A 26 7.36 -22.82 35.52
CA ASN A 26 8.30 -22.53 34.46
C ASN A 26 8.09 -23.62 33.41
N ALA A 27 7.20 -23.38 32.45
CA ALA A 27 7.17 -24.11 31.21
C ALA A 27 8.58 -23.98 30.67
N ALA A 28 9.28 -25.12 30.57
CA ALA A 28 10.61 -25.15 29.99
C ALA A 28 10.51 -24.49 28.62
N VAL A 29 11.10 -23.29 28.49
CA VAL A 29 11.25 -22.61 27.22
C VAL A 29 11.94 -23.63 26.30
N PRO A 30 11.35 -24.00 25.16
CA PRO A 30 11.99 -24.89 24.21
C PRO A 30 13.42 -24.41 23.98
N SER A 31 14.39 -25.32 24.01
CA SER A 31 15.81 -24.94 24.07
C SER A 31 16.12 -23.86 23.03
N LEU A 32 16.71 -22.75 23.47
CA LEU A 32 17.28 -21.68 22.65
C LEU A 32 18.53 -22.17 21.89
N ALA A 33 18.53 -23.40 21.37
CA ALA A 33 19.47 -23.83 20.35
C ALA A 33 19.23 -22.92 19.13
N GLY A 34 19.98 -21.81 19.14
CA GLY A 34 19.71 -20.63 18.35
C GLY A 34 20.05 -20.84 16.88
N LEU A 35 19.48 -19.97 16.07
CA LEU A 35 19.90 -19.77 14.69
C LEU A 35 21.42 -19.47 14.68
N ARG A 36 22.13 -19.93 13.66
CA ARG A 36 23.59 -19.72 13.54
C ARG A 36 23.96 -18.47 12.76
N THR A 37 23.00 -17.93 12.02
CA THR A 37 23.08 -16.76 11.15
C THR A 37 22.01 -15.76 11.60
N ASP A 38 22.26 -14.48 11.33
CA ASP A 38 21.27 -13.43 11.59
C ASP A 38 20.01 -13.68 10.76
N PRO A 39 18.83 -13.84 11.38
CA PRO A 39 17.59 -14.09 10.65
C PRO A 39 16.88 -12.83 10.18
N PHE A 40 17.33 -11.63 10.56
CA PHE A 40 16.65 -10.37 10.20
C PHE A 40 17.08 -9.85 8.82
N SER A 41 17.31 -10.76 7.87
CA SER A 41 17.80 -10.45 6.51
C SER A 41 16.80 -9.70 5.64
N LEU A 42 15.51 -9.71 6.01
CA LEU A 42 14.41 -9.01 5.34
C LEU A 42 14.01 -7.71 6.04
N GLY A 43 14.80 -7.30 7.04
CA GLY A 43 14.56 -6.10 7.83
C GLY A 43 13.33 -6.18 8.72
N ILE A 44 12.78 -5.00 9.00
CA ILE A 44 11.65 -4.76 9.88
C ILE A 44 10.73 -3.74 9.21
N ALA A 45 9.47 -3.70 9.61
CA ALA A 45 8.52 -2.69 9.14
C ALA A 45 7.53 -2.33 10.24
N SER A 46 6.88 -1.18 10.09
CA SER A 46 5.70 -0.83 10.87
C SER A 46 4.60 -0.34 9.95
N GLY A 47 3.36 -0.40 10.39
CA GLY A 47 2.22 -0.04 9.55
C GLY A 47 0.94 0.11 10.34
N GLU A 48 -0.13 0.45 9.61
CA GLU A 48 -1.47 0.60 10.19
C GLU A 48 -1.51 1.50 11.44
N PRO A 49 -0.98 2.73 11.41
CA PRO A 49 -0.94 3.59 12.59
C PRO A 49 -2.35 3.96 13.04
N TRP A 50 -2.53 3.99 14.36
CA TRP A 50 -3.79 4.30 15.05
C TRP A 50 -3.49 5.13 16.30
N PRO A 51 -4.46 5.85 16.89
CA PRO A 51 -4.20 6.74 18.02
C PRO A 51 -3.57 6.07 19.25
N ASP A 52 -3.78 4.78 19.46
CA ASP A 52 -3.19 4.08 20.59
C ASP A 52 -2.21 2.96 20.18
N GLY A 53 -1.78 2.92 18.92
CA GLY A 53 -0.78 1.94 18.50
C GLY A 53 -0.62 1.78 16.99
N PHE A 54 -0.01 0.67 16.58
CA PHE A 54 0.38 0.37 15.20
C PHE A 54 0.74 -1.12 15.11
N VAL A 55 1.00 -1.62 13.92
CA VAL A 55 1.58 -2.95 13.70
C VAL A 55 3.10 -2.83 13.59
N ILE A 56 3.84 -3.71 14.24
CA ILE A 56 5.26 -3.97 13.93
C ILE A 56 5.39 -5.34 13.28
N TRP A 57 6.32 -5.43 12.32
CA TRP A 57 6.52 -6.59 11.47
C TRP A 57 7.99 -6.94 11.31
N THR A 58 8.27 -8.24 11.22
CA THR A 58 9.53 -8.78 10.68
C THR A 58 9.28 -10.20 10.18
N ARG A 59 10.20 -10.75 9.38
CA ARG A 59 10.19 -12.16 8.98
C ARG A 59 11.57 -12.74 9.15
N LEU A 60 11.64 -13.87 9.84
CA LEU A 60 12.91 -14.57 10.05
C LEU A 60 13.29 -15.34 8.80
N ALA A 61 14.45 -15.05 8.24
CA ALA A 61 15.03 -15.77 7.12
C ALA A 61 16.57 -15.73 7.20
N VAL A 62 17.21 -16.88 7.25
CA VAL A 62 18.68 -17.02 7.21
C VAL A 62 19.20 -17.25 5.79
N ASP A 63 18.33 -17.75 4.91
CA ASP A 63 18.53 -17.88 3.47
C ASP A 63 17.25 -17.40 2.77
N PRO A 64 17.08 -16.06 2.59
CA PRO A 64 15.82 -15.47 2.16
C PRO A 64 15.33 -15.97 0.79
N LEU A 65 16.24 -16.45 -0.06
CA LEU A 65 15.93 -16.90 -1.41
C LEU A 65 15.77 -18.42 -1.53
N ALA A 66 15.65 -19.15 -0.42
CA ALA A 66 15.39 -20.59 -0.45
C ALA A 66 14.14 -20.93 -1.28
N ASP A 67 14.26 -21.93 -2.17
CA ASP A 67 13.22 -22.31 -3.14
C ASP A 67 11.91 -22.81 -2.50
N ASP A 68 11.96 -23.24 -1.24
CA ASP A 68 10.77 -23.65 -0.48
C ASP A 68 9.97 -22.46 0.08
N GLY A 69 10.45 -21.23 -0.12
CA GLY A 69 9.84 -20.02 0.41
C GLY A 69 9.86 -19.92 1.94
N LEU A 70 10.58 -20.79 2.66
CA LEU A 70 10.65 -20.80 4.13
C LEU A 70 11.90 -20.08 4.67
N GLY A 71 12.70 -19.48 3.81
CA GLY A 71 13.81 -18.61 4.22
C GLY A 71 14.97 -19.34 4.90
N GLY A 72 15.13 -20.65 4.66
CA GLY A 72 16.14 -21.49 5.31
C GLY A 72 15.92 -21.72 6.80
N MET A 73 14.73 -21.40 7.31
CA MET A 73 14.40 -21.54 8.72
C MET A 73 14.14 -23.00 9.10
N PRO A 74 14.39 -23.41 10.36
CA PRO A 74 14.11 -24.76 10.80
C PRO A 74 12.61 -25.07 10.76
N SER A 75 12.27 -26.35 10.56
CA SER A 75 10.88 -26.84 10.52
C SER A 75 10.20 -26.89 11.90
N ARG A 76 10.17 -25.76 12.59
CA ARG A 76 9.54 -25.54 13.90
C ARG A 76 9.26 -24.07 14.10
N ASP A 77 8.35 -23.78 15.02
CA ASP A 77 8.09 -22.41 15.44
C ASP A 77 9.28 -21.80 16.21
N VAL A 78 9.43 -20.49 16.10
CA VAL A 78 10.53 -19.74 16.72
C VAL A 78 9.96 -18.58 17.54
N PRO A 79 10.23 -18.51 18.86
CA PRO A 79 9.85 -17.35 19.66
C PRO A 79 10.69 -16.13 19.28
N VAL A 80 10.03 -14.98 19.13
CA VAL A 80 10.64 -13.69 18.81
C VAL A 80 10.23 -12.67 19.87
N GLU A 81 11.21 -12.21 20.64
CA GLU A 81 11.02 -11.09 21.57
C GLU A 81 10.86 -9.79 20.78
N TRP A 82 10.04 -8.88 21.28
CA TRP A 82 9.87 -7.54 20.71
C TRP A 82 9.83 -6.49 21.82
N GLU A 83 10.32 -5.29 21.51
CA GLU A 83 10.31 -4.14 22.41
C GLU A 83 9.88 -2.87 21.66
N VAL A 84 9.19 -1.98 22.37
CA VAL A 84 8.81 -0.63 21.93
C VAL A 84 9.28 0.37 22.98
N ALA A 85 9.94 1.43 22.55
CA ALA A 85 10.55 2.45 23.41
C ALA A 85 10.23 3.88 22.95
N GLU A 86 10.41 4.84 23.86
CA GLU A 86 10.26 6.28 23.61
C GLU A 86 11.53 6.96 23.08
N ASP A 87 12.61 6.20 22.89
CA ASP A 87 13.87 6.71 22.36
C ASP A 87 14.58 5.65 21.52
N GLU A 88 15.31 6.13 20.51
CA GLU A 88 16.07 5.33 19.54
C GLU A 88 17.12 4.41 20.19
N ARG A 89 17.67 4.83 21.33
CA ARG A 89 18.66 4.03 22.08
C ARG A 89 18.03 2.85 22.84
N MET A 90 16.69 2.72 22.78
CA MET A 90 15.91 1.70 23.48
C MET A 90 16.11 1.74 25.00
N ALA A 91 16.38 2.92 25.57
CA ALA A 91 16.61 3.07 27.01
C ALA A 91 15.31 3.12 27.82
N ARG A 92 14.23 3.67 27.23
CA ARG A 92 12.89 3.77 27.85
C ARG A 92 11.88 2.85 27.16
N VAL A 93 11.98 1.54 27.41
CA VAL A 93 11.04 0.54 26.89
C VAL A 93 9.68 0.67 27.59
N VAL A 94 8.62 0.94 26.82
CA VAL A 94 7.24 1.12 27.29
C VAL A 94 6.36 -0.11 27.08
N LYS A 95 6.68 -0.96 26.09
CA LYS A 95 6.02 -2.26 25.87
C LYS A 95 7.04 -3.29 25.41
N ARG A 96 6.80 -4.55 25.77
CA ARG A 96 7.56 -5.70 25.30
C ARG A 96 6.70 -6.95 25.32
N GLY A 97 7.11 -7.96 24.58
CA GLY A 97 6.46 -9.26 24.59
C GLY A 97 7.23 -10.29 23.78
N VAL A 98 6.59 -11.42 23.55
CA VAL A 98 7.08 -12.50 22.68
C VAL A 98 5.97 -12.84 21.70
N ALA A 99 6.30 -12.88 20.42
CA ALA A 99 5.47 -13.42 19.36
C ALA A 99 6.03 -14.77 18.89
N ILE A 100 5.18 -15.62 18.33
CA ILE A 100 5.60 -16.91 17.78
C ILE A 100 5.65 -16.77 16.25
N ALA A 101 6.86 -16.83 15.70
CA ALA A 101 7.07 -16.93 14.26
C ALA A 101 6.79 -18.37 13.83
N SER A 102 5.63 -18.62 13.22
CA SER A 102 5.21 -19.96 12.85
C SER A 102 5.76 -20.39 11.49
N ILE A 103 6.03 -21.68 11.31
CA ILE A 103 6.41 -22.21 9.99
C ILE A 103 5.31 -22.01 8.94
N GLY A 104 4.03 -22.09 9.35
CA GLY A 104 2.88 -21.96 8.46
C GLY A 104 2.80 -20.59 7.78
N SER A 105 3.36 -19.56 8.41
CA SER A 105 3.42 -18.18 7.89
C SER A 105 4.84 -17.77 7.47
N ALA A 106 5.68 -18.75 7.08
CA ALA A 106 7.09 -18.55 6.70
C ALA A 106 7.90 -17.73 7.72
N HIS A 107 7.63 -17.97 9.00
CA HIS A 107 8.24 -17.30 10.15
C HIS A 107 8.12 -15.77 10.13
N SER A 108 7.06 -15.24 9.52
CA SER A 108 6.63 -13.85 9.69
C SER A 108 6.09 -13.61 11.10
N VAL A 109 6.24 -12.38 11.57
CA VAL A 109 5.79 -11.90 12.87
C VAL A 109 5.02 -10.61 12.65
N HIS A 110 3.78 -10.57 13.13
CA HIS A 110 2.94 -9.39 13.19
C HIS A 110 2.55 -9.15 14.64
N VAL A 111 2.81 -7.95 15.17
CA VAL A 111 2.38 -7.56 16.52
C VAL A 111 1.53 -6.31 16.41
N GLU A 112 0.23 -6.45 16.69
CA GLU A 112 -0.68 -5.32 16.82
C GLU A 112 -0.57 -4.71 18.22
N LEU A 113 -0.03 -3.50 18.29
CA LEU A 113 0.16 -2.76 19.53
C LEU A 113 -1.04 -1.85 19.81
N ARG A 114 -1.38 -1.70 21.09
CA ARG A 114 -2.46 -0.85 21.61
C ARG A 114 -2.08 -0.23 22.95
N GLY A 115 -2.80 0.81 23.38
CA GLY A 115 -2.56 1.53 24.64
C GLY A 115 -1.25 2.32 24.69
N LEU A 116 -0.80 2.86 23.56
CA LEU A 116 0.23 3.89 23.46
C LEU A 116 -0.41 5.28 23.42
N GLN A 117 0.41 6.33 23.51
CA GLN A 117 -0.08 7.72 23.43
C GLN A 117 -0.24 8.15 21.97
N PRO A 118 -1.28 8.93 21.62
CA PRO A 118 -1.53 9.40 20.26
C PRO A 118 -0.53 10.43 19.79
N GLY A 119 -0.33 10.51 18.47
CA GLY A 119 0.51 11.50 17.81
C GLY A 119 1.98 11.47 18.29
N ARG A 120 2.49 10.31 18.72
CA ARG A 120 3.83 10.15 19.28
C ARG A 120 4.71 9.21 18.49
N GLU A 121 5.96 9.61 18.39
CA GLU A 121 7.05 8.79 17.85
C GLU A 121 7.44 7.70 18.85
N TYR A 122 7.68 6.52 18.32
CA TYR A 122 8.18 5.36 19.04
C TYR A 122 9.26 4.66 18.24
N PHE A 123 10.08 3.89 18.94
CA PHE A 123 11.12 3.05 18.37
C PHE A 123 10.87 1.59 18.73
N TYR A 124 11.18 0.67 17.84
CA TYR A 124 10.92 -0.76 18.05
C TYR A 124 12.05 -1.63 17.54
N ARG A 125 12.18 -2.82 18.11
CA ARG A 125 13.10 -3.86 17.63
C ARG A 125 12.60 -5.25 17.98
N PHE A 126 13.17 -6.24 17.32
CA PHE A 126 12.97 -7.66 17.58
C PHE A 126 14.25 -8.33 18.03
N ARG A 127 14.10 -9.48 18.69
CA ARG A 127 15.21 -10.34 19.08
C ARG A 127 14.84 -11.80 18.94
N SER A 128 15.74 -12.58 18.33
CA SER A 128 15.65 -14.04 18.23
C SER A 128 16.96 -14.66 18.69
N GLY A 129 16.93 -15.27 19.89
CA GLY A 129 18.13 -15.79 20.55
C GLY A 129 19.17 -14.69 20.83
N ARG A 130 20.30 -14.73 20.10
CA ARG A 130 21.38 -13.74 20.21
C ARG A 130 21.30 -12.58 19.22
N TYR A 131 20.46 -12.71 18.19
CA TYR A 131 20.34 -11.71 17.13
C TYR A 131 19.30 -10.68 17.52
N ILE A 132 19.62 -9.42 17.25
CA ILE A 132 18.74 -8.27 17.47
C ILE A 132 18.58 -7.61 16.11
N SER A 133 17.35 -7.32 15.71
CA SER A 133 17.08 -6.60 14.47
C SER A 133 17.68 -5.18 14.52
N PRO A 134 17.72 -4.46 13.40
CA PRO A 134 17.80 -3.00 13.43
C PRO A 134 16.71 -2.38 14.33
N VAL A 135 16.91 -1.13 14.75
CA VAL A 135 15.86 -0.35 15.42
C VAL A 135 15.07 0.39 14.35
N GLY A 136 13.75 0.22 14.38
CA GLY A 136 12.83 0.96 13.52
C GLY A 136 12.20 2.12 14.28
N ARG A 137 11.81 3.16 13.55
CA ARG A 137 11.03 4.30 14.03
C ARG A 137 9.63 4.22 13.44
N THR A 138 8.65 4.62 14.24
CA THR A 138 7.24 4.59 13.85
C THR A 138 6.47 5.67 14.59
N LEU A 139 5.21 5.89 14.21
CA LEU A 139 4.38 6.97 14.70
C LEU A 139 2.94 6.48 14.90
N THR A 140 2.37 6.68 16.09
CA THR A 140 0.91 6.56 16.28
C THR A 140 0.21 7.73 15.62
N SER A 141 -0.96 7.53 15.02
CA SER A 141 -1.72 8.66 14.47
C SER A 141 -2.22 9.59 15.60
N PRO A 142 -2.53 10.87 15.33
CA PRO A 142 -3.14 11.78 16.29
C PRO A 142 -4.53 11.29 16.71
N ALA A 143 -4.98 11.66 17.92
CA ALA A 143 -6.30 11.30 18.39
C ALA A 143 -7.39 11.90 17.48
N PRO A 144 -8.57 11.27 17.34
CA PRO A 144 -9.57 11.68 16.33
C PRO A 144 -10.06 13.13 16.43
N HIS A 145 -9.94 13.75 17.62
CA HIS A 145 -10.34 15.14 17.87
C HIS A 145 -9.21 16.16 17.69
N GLU A 146 -7.96 15.70 17.60
CA GLU A 146 -6.77 16.55 17.49
C GLU A 146 -6.61 17.07 16.05
N MET A 147 -6.18 18.33 15.92
CA MET A 147 -5.76 18.89 14.64
C MET A 147 -4.23 19.04 14.69
N PRO A 148 -3.45 18.08 14.15
CA PRO A 148 -2.00 18.22 14.09
C PRO A 148 -1.61 19.42 13.22
N ALA A 149 -0.45 20.03 13.51
CA ALA A 149 0.02 21.20 12.77
C ALA A 149 0.39 20.86 11.31
N ALA A 150 0.96 19.69 11.09
CA ALA A 150 1.29 19.16 9.77
C ALA A 150 1.37 17.62 9.80
N LEU A 151 1.38 17.03 8.60
CA LEU A 151 1.75 15.64 8.32
C LEU A 151 2.71 15.64 7.14
N ALA A 152 3.91 15.07 7.29
CA ALA A 152 4.83 14.80 6.20
C ALA A 152 4.61 13.37 5.69
N MET A 153 4.16 13.20 4.46
CA MET A 153 3.86 11.88 3.90
C MET A 153 4.60 11.67 2.58
N ALA A 154 5.15 10.48 2.36
CA ALA A 154 5.63 10.04 1.07
C ALA A 154 4.70 8.99 0.47
N PHE A 155 4.60 8.91 -0.86
CA PHE A 155 3.94 7.80 -1.53
C PHE A 155 4.66 7.35 -2.80
N ALA A 156 4.58 6.05 -3.08
CA ALA A 156 5.27 5.38 -4.18
C ALA A 156 4.50 4.16 -4.70
N SER A 157 4.93 3.67 -5.86
CA SER A 157 4.46 2.44 -6.49
C SER A 157 5.53 1.87 -7.43
N CYS A 158 5.27 0.70 -8.02
CA CYS A 158 5.96 0.18 -9.21
C CYS A 158 7.48 0.09 -9.03
N ALA A 159 7.90 -0.94 -8.30
CA ALA A 159 9.29 -1.17 -7.93
C ALA A 159 9.92 -2.38 -8.65
N GLN A 160 9.69 -2.57 -9.97
CA GLN A 160 10.25 -3.70 -10.71
C GLN A 160 11.76 -3.83 -10.44
N TYR A 161 12.16 -4.94 -9.82
CA TYR A 161 13.49 -5.15 -9.26
C TYR A 161 14.59 -5.18 -10.32
N GLU A 162 14.35 -5.88 -11.41
CA GLU A 162 15.25 -6.03 -12.56
C GLU A 162 15.53 -4.71 -13.30
N HIS A 163 14.59 -3.75 -13.27
CA HIS A 163 14.66 -2.51 -14.02
C HIS A 163 15.59 -1.44 -13.43
N GLY A 164 15.98 -1.56 -12.17
CA GLY A 164 16.86 -0.59 -11.54
C GLY A 164 17.10 -0.84 -10.06
N PHE A 165 18.03 -0.08 -9.47
CA PHE A 165 18.34 -0.06 -8.05
C PHE A 165 17.42 0.89 -7.28
N PHE A 166 17.11 0.52 -6.05
CA PHE A 166 16.12 1.19 -5.18
C PHE A 166 16.62 2.48 -4.51
N THR A 167 17.47 3.24 -5.18
CA THR A 167 18.05 4.51 -4.68
C THR A 167 16.96 5.50 -4.22
N ALA A 168 15.78 5.47 -4.84
CA ALA A 168 14.62 6.26 -4.44
C ALA A 168 14.19 6.00 -2.98
N TYR A 169 14.18 4.75 -2.53
CA TYR A 169 13.81 4.38 -1.16
C TYR A 169 14.80 4.89 -0.12
N LYS A 170 16.10 4.88 -0.44
CA LYS A 170 17.12 5.48 0.43
C LYS A 170 16.83 6.97 0.67
N SER A 171 16.60 7.72 -0.40
CA SER A 171 16.28 9.15 -0.28
C SER A 171 14.94 9.39 0.42
N MET A 172 13.93 8.53 0.20
CA MET A 172 12.68 8.60 0.94
C MET A 172 12.91 8.43 2.46
N ALA A 173 13.82 7.54 2.86
CA ALA A 173 14.18 7.39 4.27
C ALA A 173 14.92 8.62 4.82
N GLU A 174 15.81 9.22 4.04
CA GLU A 174 16.53 10.44 4.41
C GLU A 174 15.58 11.65 4.56
N ASP A 175 14.48 11.68 3.81
CA ASP A 175 13.43 12.70 3.92
C ASP A 175 12.57 12.56 5.20
N GLN A 176 12.70 11.45 5.94
CA GLN A 176 12.05 11.18 7.25
C GLN A 176 10.53 11.46 7.28
N PRO A 177 9.73 10.80 6.43
CA PRO A 177 8.27 10.96 6.47
C PRO A 177 7.66 10.46 7.78
N ASP A 178 6.55 11.07 8.17
CA ASP A 178 5.68 10.61 9.27
C ASP A 178 4.85 9.38 8.87
N LEU A 179 4.57 9.23 7.57
CA LEU A 179 3.73 8.19 6.98
C LEU A 179 4.18 7.89 5.56
N VAL A 180 4.24 6.61 5.18
CA VAL A 180 4.51 6.18 3.80
C VAL A 180 3.30 5.44 3.24
N LEU A 181 2.89 5.74 2.02
CA LEU A 181 1.88 4.97 1.29
C LEU A 181 2.56 4.20 0.14
N HIS A 182 2.21 2.92 -0.01
CA HIS A 182 2.59 2.15 -1.19
C HIS A 182 1.32 1.76 -1.95
N LEU A 183 1.23 2.17 -3.21
CA LEU A 183 -0.02 2.14 -3.99
C LEU A 183 -0.15 0.94 -4.93
N GLY A 184 0.81 0.01 -4.85
CA GLY A 184 0.81 -1.25 -5.58
C GLY A 184 2.06 -1.45 -6.42
N ASP A 185 2.18 -2.64 -7.02
CA ASP A 185 3.39 -3.10 -7.70
C ASP A 185 4.63 -3.04 -6.82
N TYR A 186 4.47 -3.43 -5.56
CA TYR A 186 5.55 -3.60 -4.61
C TYR A 186 6.53 -4.66 -5.12
N GLN A 187 5.98 -5.71 -5.71
CA GLN A 187 6.71 -6.74 -6.44
C GLN A 187 6.13 -6.93 -7.84
N TYR A 188 6.87 -7.68 -8.66
CA TYR A 188 6.41 -8.18 -9.96
C TYR A 188 6.54 -9.70 -9.95
N GLU A 189 5.65 -10.39 -10.65
CA GLU A 189 5.44 -11.84 -10.72
C GLU A 189 6.38 -12.55 -11.69
N TYR A 190 6.89 -11.82 -12.68
CA TYR A 190 7.61 -12.37 -13.82
C TYR A 190 8.83 -13.22 -13.47
N LYS A 191 9.20 -14.16 -14.35
CA LYS A 191 10.56 -14.71 -14.35
C LYS A 191 11.51 -13.73 -15.06
N LYS A 192 12.81 -13.95 -14.85
CA LYS A 192 13.87 -13.28 -15.61
C LYS A 192 13.60 -13.28 -17.12
N ASP A 193 13.93 -12.16 -17.76
CA ASP A 193 13.86 -11.91 -19.20
C ASP A 193 12.42 -11.85 -19.78
N SER A 194 11.37 -11.82 -18.93
CA SER A 194 9.98 -11.66 -19.38
C SER A 194 9.59 -10.18 -19.59
N TYR A 195 9.88 -9.31 -18.61
CA TYR A 195 9.61 -7.87 -18.71
C TYR A 195 10.95 -7.13 -18.79
N VAL A 196 11.34 -6.75 -20.01
CA VAL A 196 12.68 -6.18 -20.28
C VAL A 196 12.57 -4.72 -20.65
N VAL A 197 13.26 -3.86 -19.89
CA VAL A 197 13.34 -2.43 -20.17
C VAL A 197 14.26 -2.11 -21.35
N GLY A 198 14.03 -0.98 -22.02
CA GLY A 198 14.95 -0.46 -23.04
C GLY A 198 16.36 -0.27 -22.47
N GLY A 199 17.35 -0.95 -23.07
CA GLY A 199 18.73 -0.99 -22.57
C GLY A 199 19.10 -2.25 -21.79
N GLY A 200 18.11 -3.10 -21.47
CA GLY A 200 18.30 -4.36 -20.75
C GLY A 200 18.16 -4.23 -19.23
N ASN A 201 17.79 -5.34 -18.59
CA ASN A 201 17.62 -5.42 -17.14
C ASN A 201 19.00 -5.45 -16.45
N VAL A 202 19.11 -4.74 -15.31
CA VAL A 202 20.36 -4.56 -14.55
C VAL A 202 20.46 -5.45 -13.32
N ARG A 203 19.35 -6.10 -12.96
CA ARG A 203 19.24 -7.18 -11.98
C ARG A 203 18.34 -8.26 -12.58
N ASP A 204 18.29 -9.42 -11.95
CA ASP A 204 17.46 -10.55 -12.39
C ASP A 204 16.49 -10.95 -11.29
N HIS A 205 15.27 -11.34 -11.66
CA HIS A 205 14.37 -12.07 -10.77
C HIS A 205 14.86 -13.50 -10.55
N ASP A 206 14.79 -13.94 -9.31
CA ASP A 206 15.02 -15.33 -8.95
C ASP A 206 13.73 -16.15 -9.13
N GLY A 207 13.91 -17.41 -9.51
CA GLY A 207 12.83 -18.38 -9.67
C GLY A 207 12.01 -18.23 -10.95
N PRO A 208 10.98 -19.08 -11.11
CA PRO A 208 10.03 -18.97 -12.22
C PRO A 208 9.07 -17.79 -12.01
N GLU A 209 8.07 -17.69 -12.87
CA GLU A 209 6.94 -16.81 -12.62
C GLU A 209 6.20 -17.25 -11.35
N THR A 210 5.77 -16.29 -10.55
CA THR A 210 5.17 -16.57 -9.25
C THR A 210 3.74 -17.09 -9.41
N VAL A 211 3.56 -18.39 -9.16
CA VAL A 211 2.24 -19.05 -9.18
C VAL A 211 1.94 -19.85 -7.91
N THR A 212 2.97 -20.28 -7.19
CA THR A 212 2.86 -21.00 -5.92
C THR A 212 3.18 -20.10 -4.74
N LEU A 213 2.73 -20.49 -3.53
CA LEU A 213 3.00 -19.75 -2.30
C LEU A 213 4.50 -19.62 -2.04
N GLU A 214 5.27 -20.66 -2.34
CA GLU A 214 6.72 -20.69 -2.25
C GLU A 214 7.36 -19.65 -3.19
N ASN A 215 6.89 -19.56 -4.44
CA ASN A 215 7.41 -18.57 -5.40
C ASN A 215 7.10 -17.14 -4.96
N TYR A 216 5.87 -16.83 -4.52
CA TYR A 216 5.54 -15.50 -4.01
C TYR A 216 6.33 -15.14 -2.74
N ARG A 217 6.56 -16.11 -1.83
CA ARG A 217 7.39 -15.90 -0.63
C ARG A 217 8.86 -15.61 -0.98
N GLN A 218 9.42 -16.30 -1.97
CA GLN A 218 10.78 -16.07 -2.48
C GLN A 218 10.87 -14.70 -3.16
N ARG A 219 9.87 -14.34 -3.98
CA ARG A 219 9.84 -13.04 -4.67
C ARG A 219 9.75 -11.86 -3.72
N HIS A 220 8.84 -11.91 -2.74
CA HIS A 220 8.80 -10.91 -1.68
C HIS A 220 10.12 -10.82 -0.91
N ALA A 221 10.77 -11.96 -0.62
CA ALA A 221 12.06 -11.98 0.06
C ALA A 221 13.17 -11.34 -0.78
N GLN A 222 13.19 -11.57 -2.10
CA GLN A 222 14.14 -10.94 -3.02
C GLN A 222 14.04 -9.41 -2.98
N TYR A 223 12.82 -8.88 -3.04
CA TYR A 223 12.59 -7.44 -2.97
C TYR A 223 12.95 -6.88 -1.59
N LYS A 224 12.50 -7.53 -0.51
CA LYS A 224 12.73 -7.08 0.87
C LYS A 224 14.16 -7.24 1.35
N ALA A 225 14.99 -8.01 0.67
CA ALA A 225 16.42 -8.11 0.95
C ALA A 225 17.21 -6.84 0.53
N ASP A 226 16.62 -5.96 -0.29
CA ASP A 226 17.23 -4.71 -0.70
C ASP A 226 17.38 -3.73 0.48
N ALA A 227 18.59 -3.26 0.73
CA ALA A 227 18.92 -2.43 1.89
C ALA A 227 18.24 -1.05 1.86
N ASP A 228 18.03 -0.47 0.67
CA ASP A 228 17.40 0.84 0.54
C ASP A 228 15.89 0.72 0.86
N LEU A 229 15.25 -0.38 0.43
CA LEU A 229 13.87 -0.67 0.80
C LEU A 229 13.72 -0.97 2.30
N GLN A 230 14.65 -1.71 2.90
CA GLN A 230 14.65 -1.93 4.36
C GLN A 230 14.77 -0.61 5.14
N ALA A 231 15.63 0.31 4.68
CA ALA A 231 15.77 1.63 5.30
C ALA A 231 14.45 2.41 5.25
N ALA A 232 13.73 2.38 4.11
CA ALA A 232 12.44 3.03 3.98
C ALA A 232 11.34 2.39 4.86
N HIS A 233 11.33 1.07 5.03
CA HIS A 233 10.40 0.40 5.97
C HIS A 233 10.70 0.70 7.45
N ALA A 234 11.97 0.87 7.79
CA ALA A 234 12.39 1.13 9.17
C ALA A 234 12.10 2.58 9.61
N ILE A 235 11.76 3.49 8.69
CA ILE A 235 11.68 4.93 8.94
C ILE A 235 10.24 5.49 8.97
N ALA A 236 9.18 4.69 8.90
CA ALA A 236 7.82 5.20 9.05
C ALA A 236 6.85 4.04 9.23
N PRO A 237 5.63 4.29 9.74
CA PRO A 237 4.52 3.39 9.47
C PRO A 237 4.12 3.47 8.00
N TRP A 238 3.87 2.31 7.39
CA TRP A 238 3.41 2.18 6.01
C TRP A 238 1.91 1.87 5.94
N LEU A 239 1.22 2.49 4.98
CA LEU A 239 -0.10 2.11 4.51
C LEU A 239 0.03 1.51 3.12
N VAL A 240 -0.12 0.20 3.03
CA VAL A 240 0.06 -0.53 1.76
C VAL A 240 -1.28 -0.98 1.20
N VAL A 241 -1.40 -0.91 -0.11
CA VAL A 241 -2.37 -1.63 -0.93
C VAL A 241 -1.61 -2.25 -2.10
N TRP A 242 -2.16 -3.30 -2.69
CA TRP A 242 -1.61 -3.90 -3.91
C TRP A 242 -2.15 -3.20 -5.15
N ASP A 243 -1.54 -3.51 -6.28
CA ASP A 243 -2.12 -3.40 -7.61
C ASP A 243 -2.11 -4.79 -8.27
N ASP A 244 -1.83 -4.89 -9.56
CA ASP A 244 -1.92 -6.13 -10.32
C ASP A 244 -0.72 -7.05 -10.12
N HIS A 245 0.50 -6.51 -10.15
CA HIS A 245 1.74 -7.30 -10.17
C HIS A 245 2.08 -7.99 -8.84
N GLU A 246 1.32 -7.72 -7.77
CA GLU A 246 1.28 -8.59 -6.60
C GLU A 246 0.72 -9.99 -6.90
N VAL A 247 0.00 -10.18 -8.00
CA VAL A 247 -0.59 -11.45 -8.43
C VAL A 247 -0.16 -11.80 -9.87
N ASP A 248 -0.68 -11.09 -10.86
CA ASP A 248 -0.60 -11.36 -12.30
C ASP A 248 -0.94 -10.06 -13.03
N ASN A 249 -0.15 -9.63 -14.00
CA ASN A 249 -0.40 -8.39 -14.73
C ASN A 249 -1.88 -8.25 -15.16
N ASN A 250 -2.44 -7.06 -15.01
CA ASN A 250 -3.80 -6.66 -15.42
C ASN A 250 -4.96 -7.58 -14.96
N TRP A 251 -4.84 -8.35 -13.88
CA TRP A 251 -5.96 -9.18 -13.43
C TRP A 251 -7.21 -8.36 -13.01
N ALA A 252 -8.40 -8.95 -13.18
CA ALA A 252 -9.69 -8.37 -12.85
C ALA A 252 -10.57 -9.37 -12.09
N ASP A 253 -10.69 -9.20 -10.77
CA ASP A 253 -11.34 -10.16 -9.87
C ASP A 253 -10.83 -11.60 -10.10
N GLU A 254 -11.60 -12.48 -10.74
CA GLU A 254 -11.21 -13.86 -11.00
C GLU A 254 -10.65 -14.09 -12.41
N ILE A 255 -10.41 -13.02 -13.18
CA ILE A 255 -9.98 -13.06 -14.58
C ILE A 255 -8.51 -12.66 -14.68
N PRO A 256 -7.61 -13.59 -15.05
CA PRO A 256 -6.20 -13.28 -15.35
C PRO A 256 -6.02 -12.56 -16.69
N GLU A 257 -4.83 -12.01 -16.98
CA GLU A 257 -4.57 -11.35 -18.27
C GLU A 257 -4.62 -12.28 -19.49
N ASN A 258 -4.35 -13.57 -19.28
CA ASN A 258 -4.17 -14.54 -20.35
C ASN A 258 -4.76 -15.91 -19.97
N GLN A 259 -4.48 -16.94 -20.78
CA GLN A 259 -4.98 -18.31 -20.55
C GLN A 259 -3.85 -19.34 -20.45
N ASP A 260 -2.63 -18.91 -20.08
CA ASP A 260 -1.48 -19.80 -20.00
C ASP A 260 -1.60 -20.76 -18.79
N PRO A 261 -1.71 -22.09 -19.02
CA PRO A 261 -1.77 -23.05 -17.93
C PRO A 261 -0.50 -23.09 -17.08
N ALA A 262 0.66 -22.71 -17.63
CA ALA A 262 1.92 -22.65 -16.88
C ALA A 262 1.92 -21.54 -15.83
N GLN A 263 1.06 -20.53 -16.02
CA GLN A 263 0.87 -19.40 -15.11
C GLN A 263 -0.35 -19.58 -14.20
N LEU A 264 -1.00 -20.76 -14.22
CA LEU A 264 -2.28 -21.01 -13.55
C LEU A 264 -3.42 -20.09 -14.01
N ASN A 265 -3.36 -19.63 -15.27
CA ASN A 265 -4.33 -18.69 -15.84
C ASN A 265 -5.39 -19.37 -16.75
N ASP A 266 -5.34 -20.70 -16.93
CA ASP A 266 -6.21 -21.45 -17.85
C ASP A 266 -7.63 -21.70 -17.31
N THR A 267 -7.84 -21.65 -15.99
CA THR A 267 -9.17 -21.79 -15.38
C THR A 267 -9.33 -20.88 -14.16
N ALA A 268 -10.56 -20.45 -13.88
CA ALA A 268 -10.87 -19.66 -12.67
C ALA A 268 -10.48 -20.38 -11.36
N ALA A 269 -10.49 -21.71 -11.34
CA ALA A 269 -10.06 -22.47 -10.17
C ALA A 269 -8.54 -22.38 -9.95
N HIS A 270 -7.75 -22.47 -11.01
CA HIS A 270 -6.31 -22.28 -10.97
C HIS A 270 -5.93 -20.84 -10.64
N PHE A 271 -6.63 -19.86 -11.23
CA PHE A 271 -6.35 -18.45 -10.92
C PHE A 271 -6.68 -18.10 -9.46
N ARG A 272 -7.79 -18.62 -8.91
CA ARG A 272 -8.07 -18.50 -7.47
C ARG A 272 -6.99 -19.13 -6.59
N GLN A 273 -6.38 -20.24 -7.03
CA GLN A 273 -5.25 -20.84 -6.31
C GLN A 273 -4.03 -19.91 -6.32
N ARG A 274 -3.70 -19.32 -7.47
CA ARG A 274 -2.63 -18.32 -7.62
C ARG A 274 -2.88 -17.09 -6.74
N ARG A 275 -4.10 -16.53 -6.81
CA ARG A 275 -4.53 -15.37 -5.99
C ARG A 275 -4.45 -15.66 -4.49
N ALA A 276 -4.86 -16.85 -4.05
CA ALA A 276 -4.75 -17.26 -2.65
C ALA A 276 -3.28 -17.33 -2.17
N ALA A 277 -2.39 -17.88 -3.01
CA ALA A 277 -0.95 -17.91 -2.72
C ALA A 277 -0.35 -16.51 -2.64
N ALA A 278 -0.69 -15.63 -3.58
CA ALA A 278 -0.26 -14.24 -3.61
C ALA A 278 -0.72 -13.47 -2.37
N PHE A 279 -2.00 -13.54 -2.01
CA PHE A 279 -2.57 -12.83 -0.86
C PHE A 279 -1.97 -13.31 0.46
N GLN A 280 -1.76 -14.61 0.62
CA GLN A 280 -1.07 -15.15 1.79
C GLN A 280 0.37 -14.61 1.88
N ALA A 281 1.14 -14.66 0.79
CA ALA A 281 2.50 -14.13 0.79
C ALA A 281 2.53 -12.60 1.02
N TYR A 282 1.57 -11.85 0.48
CA TYR A 282 1.47 -10.41 0.69
C TYR A 282 1.22 -10.09 2.17
N TYR A 283 0.24 -10.74 2.81
CA TYR A 283 0.00 -10.59 4.25
C TYR A 283 1.25 -10.93 5.07
N GLU A 284 1.93 -12.03 4.75
CA GLU A 284 3.15 -12.47 5.44
C GLU A 284 4.30 -11.46 5.35
N ASN A 285 4.32 -10.60 4.33
CA ASN A 285 5.44 -9.69 4.04
C ASN A 285 5.11 -8.19 4.20
N MET A 286 3.88 -7.86 4.62
CA MET A 286 3.40 -6.49 4.85
C MET A 286 2.99 -6.26 6.31
N PRO A 287 3.17 -5.03 6.85
CA PRO A 287 2.85 -4.71 8.24
C PRO A 287 1.35 -4.44 8.45
N LEU A 288 0.51 -5.43 8.12
CA LEU A 288 -0.95 -5.34 8.16
C LEU A 288 -1.53 -5.86 9.48
N ARG A 289 -2.74 -5.39 9.82
CA ARG A 289 -3.51 -5.90 10.96
C ARG A 289 -4.06 -7.30 10.70
N PRO A 290 -4.34 -8.10 11.74
CA PRO A 290 -5.02 -9.39 11.60
C PRO A 290 -6.39 -9.33 10.90
N SER A 291 -7.04 -8.16 10.87
CA SER A 291 -8.28 -7.97 10.10
C SER A 291 -8.10 -8.11 8.59
N ALA A 292 -6.86 -8.03 8.09
CA ALA A 292 -6.50 -8.26 6.70
C ALA A 292 -5.94 -9.69 6.47
N LEU A 293 -6.11 -10.61 7.42
CA LEU A 293 -5.76 -12.02 7.19
C LEU A 293 -6.58 -12.57 6.01
N PRO A 294 -5.93 -13.15 4.98
CA PRO A 294 -6.65 -13.71 3.84
C PRO A 294 -7.45 -14.95 4.22
N SER A 295 -8.56 -15.17 3.52
CA SER A 295 -9.37 -16.39 3.56
C SER A 295 -9.38 -17.02 2.18
N GLY A 296 -8.37 -17.84 1.88
CA GLY A 296 -8.18 -18.39 0.54
C GLY A 296 -7.88 -17.27 -0.46
N ALA A 297 -8.68 -17.15 -1.51
CA ALA A 297 -8.49 -16.16 -2.57
C ALA A 297 -9.10 -14.78 -2.24
N ASP A 298 -9.58 -14.55 -1.01
CA ASP A 298 -10.23 -13.31 -0.61
C ASP A 298 -9.48 -12.62 0.53
N MET A 299 -9.26 -11.31 0.43
CA MET A 299 -8.59 -10.54 1.47
C MET A 299 -9.02 -9.07 1.47
N THR A 300 -9.63 -8.60 2.55
CA THR A 300 -10.05 -7.19 2.65
C THR A 300 -8.84 -6.28 2.94
N ILE A 301 -8.23 -5.72 1.89
CA ILE A 301 -7.13 -4.75 2.02
C ILE A 301 -7.62 -3.30 2.11
N TYR A 302 -8.77 -2.97 1.49
CA TYR A 302 -9.30 -1.61 1.54
C TYR A 302 -9.72 -1.24 2.96
N ARG A 303 -9.39 -0.02 3.39
CA ARG A 303 -9.61 0.44 4.78
C ARG A 303 -9.45 1.94 4.91
N ARG A 304 -9.90 2.48 6.03
CA ARG A 304 -9.80 3.91 6.37
C ARG A 304 -8.85 4.13 7.52
N VAL A 305 -7.92 5.06 7.35
CA VAL A 305 -7.02 5.50 8.42
C VAL A 305 -7.19 7.00 8.62
N GLN A 306 -7.46 7.38 9.86
CA GLN A 306 -7.67 8.78 10.24
C GLN A 306 -6.40 9.36 10.88
N TRP A 307 -6.02 10.56 10.44
CA TRP A 307 -4.91 11.33 10.99
C TRP A 307 -5.44 12.54 11.76
N GLY A 308 -6.04 12.28 12.92
CA GLY A 308 -6.83 13.26 13.66
C GLY A 308 -7.92 13.90 12.79
N ARG A 309 -8.12 15.21 12.92
CA ARG A 309 -9.01 16.01 12.06
C ARG A 309 -8.35 16.51 10.78
N LEU A 310 -7.07 16.21 10.56
CA LEU A 310 -6.33 16.72 9.42
C LEU A 310 -6.72 15.96 8.15
N ALA A 311 -6.53 14.65 8.13
CA ALA A 311 -6.75 13.85 6.92
C ALA A 311 -7.47 12.53 7.23
N ASN A 312 -8.34 12.13 6.32
CA ASN A 312 -8.87 10.78 6.20
C ASN A 312 -8.25 10.12 4.97
N PHE A 313 -7.54 9.01 5.16
CA PHE A 313 -7.01 8.18 4.09
C PHE A 313 -7.99 7.04 3.81
N HIS A 314 -8.57 7.04 2.62
CA HIS A 314 -9.37 5.94 2.08
C HIS A 314 -8.45 5.12 1.18
N MET A 315 -7.87 4.06 1.73
CA MET A 315 -6.99 3.16 0.98
C MET A 315 -7.85 2.15 0.22
N MET A 316 -7.70 2.09 -1.10
CA MET A 316 -8.57 1.38 -2.03
C MET A 316 -7.99 0.05 -2.53
N ASP A 317 -8.86 -0.72 -3.15
CA ASP A 317 -8.58 -1.97 -3.85
C ASP A 317 -9.37 -1.89 -5.15
N THR A 318 -8.67 -1.70 -6.25
CA THR A 318 -9.28 -1.58 -7.58
C THR A 318 -9.03 -2.82 -8.43
N ARG A 319 -8.60 -3.94 -7.81
CA ARG A 319 -8.32 -5.21 -8.49
C ARG A 319 -9.27 -6.32 -8.07
N GLN A 320 -9.44 -6.57 -6.77
CA GLN A 320 -10.16 -7.76 -6.30
C GLN A 320 -11.64 -7.79 -6.66
N TYR A 321 -12.28 -6.64 -6.90
CA TYR A 321 -13.73 -6.54 -7.06
C TYR A 321 -14.16 -5.91 -8.39
N ARG A 322 -13.22 -5.71 -9.32
CA ARG A 322 -13.49 -5.02 -10.57
C ARG A 322 -14.10 -5.95 -11.61
N ASP A 323 -14.95 -5.41 -12.47
CA ASP A 323 -15.32 -6.10 -13.71
C ASP A 323 -14.12 -6.16 -14.66
N ASP A 324 -14.15 -7.09 -15.62
CA ASP A 324 -13.13 -7.22 -16.67
C ASP A 324 -12.91 -5.92 -17.48
N GLN A 325 -11.70 -5.75 -17.98
CA GLN A 325 -11.33 -4.66 -18.88
C GLN A 325 -12.01 -4.87 -20.23
N LEU A 326 -12.56 -3.79 -20.79
CA LEU A 326 -13.33 -3.89 -22.03
C LEU A 326 -12.44 -4.12 -23.26
N ALA A 327 -13.03 -4.74 -24.28
CA ALA A 327 -12.44 -4.88 -25.61
C ALA A 327 -11.02 -5.50 -25.65
N GLY A 328 -10.73 -6.41 -24.72
CA GLY A 328 -9.44 -7.10 -24.61
C GLY A 328 -8.31 -6.17 -24.17
N ASP A 329 -8.64 -5.18 -23.33
CA ASP A 329 -7.72 -4.33 -22.57
C ASP A 329 -6.69 -3.47 -23.37
N GLY A 330 -6.01 -2.56 -22.70
CA GLY A 330 -5.07 -1.61 -23.27
C GLY A 330 -5.76 -0.31 -23.70
N TRP A 331 -5.21 0.34 -24.72
CA TRP A 331 -5.71 1.60 -25.23
C TRP A 331 -6.73 1.36 -26.35
N LYS A 332 -7.96 1.83 -26.15
CA LYS A 332 -9.08 1.54 -27.05
C LYS A 332 -9.82 2.80 -27.44
N LYS A 333 -10.30 2.79 -28.68
CA LYS A 333 -11.03 3.89 -29.29
C LYS A 333 -12.54 3.66 -29.22
N ASN A 334 -13.28 4.68 -28.80
CA ASN A 334 -14.74 4.75 -28.91
C ASN A 334 -15.50 3.54 -28.31
N ILE A 335 -15.03 3.03 -27.17
CA ILE A 335 -15.71 1.96 -26.43
C ILE A 335 -16.81 2.58 -25.56
N MET A 336 -18.06 2.46 -26.01
CA MET A 336 -19.21 3.09 -25.35
C MET A 336 -19.62 2.37 -24.06
N GLU A 337 -19.31 1.08 -23.96
CA GLU A 337 -19.58 0.22 -22.80
C GLU A 337 -18.85 0.70 -21.54
N ARG A 338 -17.81 1.54 -21.68
CA ARG A 338 -17.13 2.18 -20.53
C ARG A 338 -18.06 3.07 -19.71
N PHE A 339 -19.16 3.52 -20.32
CA PHE A 339 -20.20 4.34 -19.69
C PHE A 339 -21.38 3.53 -19.15
N ASP A 340 -21.36 2.19 -19.21
CA ASP A 340 -22.41 1.36 -18.60
C ASP A 340 -22.42 1.56 -17.08
N GLU A 341 -23.59 1.96 -16.56
CA GLU A 341 -23.82 2.21 -15.14
C GLU A 341 -23.61 0.98 -14.26
N ASN A 342 -23.71 -0.22 -14.82
CA ASN A 342 -23.51 -1.45 -14.07
C ASN A 342 -22.04 -1.81 -13.89
N ARG A 343 -21.12 -1.20 -14.65
CA ARG A 343 -19.70 -1.49 -14.52
C ARG A 343 -19.10 -0.87 -13.26
N SER A 344 -18.22 -1.62 -12.62
CA SER A 344 -17.56 -1.23 -11.38
C SER A 344 -16.09 -1.62 -11.37
N ILE A 345 -15.26 -0.73 -10.81
CA ILE A 345 -13.86 -1.01 -10.50
C ILE A 345 -13.65 -1.38 -9.02
N THR A 346 -14.60 -1.02 -8.16
CA THR A 346 -14.49 -1.21 -6.69
C THR A 346 -15.43 -2.29 -6.16
N GLY A 347 -16.35 -2.81 -6.98
CA GLY A 347 -17.49 -3.58 -6.49
C GLY A 347 -18.48 -2.74 -5.67
N ALA A 348 -19.66 -3.29 -5.41
CA ALA A 348 -20.75 -2.52 -4.77
C ALA A 348 -20.49 -2.20 -3.28
N GLU A 349 -19.84 -3.09 -2.55
CA GLU A 349 -19.62 -2.94 -1.11
C GLU A 349 -18.61 -1.84 -0.80
N GLN A 350 -17.48 -1.82 -1.52
CA GLN A 350 -16.45 -0.81 -1.34
C GLN A 350 -16.90 0.55 -1.87
N GLU A 351 -17.63 0.62 -2.98
CA GLU A 351 -18.21 1.87 -3.47
C GLU A 351 -19.13 2.48 -2.39
N LYS A 352 -20.02 1.66 -1.82
CA LYS A 352 -20.89 2.09 -0.72
C LYS A 352 -20.09 2.55 0.50
N TRP A 353 -19.09 1.79 0.93
CA TRP A 353 -18.22 2.12 2.06
C TRP A 353 -17.49 3.46 1.86
N LEU A 354 -17.08 3.75 0.62
CA LEU A 354 -16.39 4.98 0.25
C LEU A 354 -17.34 6.17 0.30
N LEU A 355 -18.51 6.06 -0.34
CA LEU A 355 -19.53 7.11 -0.37
C LEU A 355 -20.09 7.44 1.01
N ASP A 356 -20.30 6.42 1.87
CA ASP A 356 -20.69 6.64 3.27
C ASP A 356 -19.56 7.31 4.07
N GLY A 357 -18.32 6.99 3.74
CA GLY A 357 -17.13 7.62 4.31
C GLY A 357 -17.07 9.12 4.02
N PHE A 358 -17.32 9.53 2.79
CA PHE A 358 -17.36 10.94 2.41
C PHE A 358 -18.43 11.71 3.19
N LYS A 359 -19.63 11.13 3.33
CA LYS A 359 -20.73 11.74 4.09
C LYS A 359 -20.43 11.87 5.59
N ALA A 360 -19.62 10.97 6.14
CA ALA A 360 -19.27 10.93 7.55
C ALA A 360 -17.97 11.69 7.88
N SER A 361 -17.20 12.11 6.88
CA SER A 361 -15.88 12.74 7.07
C SER A 361 -16.01 14.14 7.68
N GLU A 362 -15.30 14.37 8.79
CA GLU A 362 -15.07 15.71 9.36
C GLU A 362 -13.62 16.19 9.16
N ALA A 363 -12.81 15.46 8.38
CA ALA A 363 -11.42 15.78 8.14
C ALA A 363 -11.27 17.02 7.23
N ARG A 364 -10.11 17.68 7.27
CA ARG A 364 -9.79 18.74 6.31
C ARG A 364 -9.54 18.19 4.91
N TRP A 365 -8.90 17.04 4.83
CA TRP A 365 -8.52 16.39 3.58
C TRP A 365 -9.13 14.99 3.52
N ASP A 366 -9.81 14.68 2.42
CA ASP A 366 -10.21 13.33 2.08
C ASP A 366 -9.28 12.84 0.98
N VAL A 367 -8.38 11.92 1.34
CA VAL A 367 -7.30 11.42 0.50
C VAL A 367 -7.64 9.99 0.08
N LEU A 368 -7.81 9.78 -1.21
CA LEU A 368 -8.01 8.47 -1.83
C LEU A 368 -6.64 7.90 -2.23
N GLY A 369 -6.15 6.88 -1.52
CA GLY A 369 -4.94 6.16 -1.90
C GLY A 369 -5.32 4.95 -2.75
N GLN A 370 -4.95 4.95 -4.03
CA GLN A 370 -5.40 3.95 -4.99
C GLN A 370 -4.38 3.73 -6.12
N GLN A 371 -4.67 2.76 -6.98
CA GLN A 371 -3.74 2.13 -7.89
C GLN A 371 -3.60 2.89 -9.22
N VAL A 372 -4.71 2.95 -9.99
CA VAL A 372 -4.70 3.24 -11.43
C VAL A 372 -5.15 4.66 -11.78
N PHE A 373 -4.74 5.19 -12.94
CA PHE A 373 -5.01 6.58 -13.34
C PHE A 373 -6.49 6.99 -13.23
N PHE A 374 -6.80 8.01 -12.42
CA PHE A 374 -8.17 8.41 -12.08
C PHE A 374 -8.75 9.44 -13.06
N ALA A 375 -8.04 10.54 -13.34
CA ALA A 375 -8.53 11.57 -14.26
C ALA A 375 -8.69 11.03 -15.69
N GLU A 376 -9.50 11.71 -16.52
CA GLU A 376 -9.54 11.36 -17.94
C GLU A 376 -8.17 11.59 -18.60
N ARG A 377 -7.69 10.62 -19.36
CA ARG A 377 -6.44 10.72 -20.12
C ARG A 377 -6.67 10.22 -21.53
N ASP A 378 -7.26 11.09 -22.34
CA ASP A 378 -7.61 10.82 -23.72
C ASP A 378 -6.43 11.10 -24.67
N ARG A 379 -6.02 10.08 -25.43
CA ARG A 379 -4.96 10.19 -26.44
C ARG A 379 -5.45 10.66 -27.80
N ALA A 380 -6.76 10.63 -28.03
CA ALA A 380 -7.33 11.04 -29.28
C ALA A 380 -7.33 12.56 -29.34
N GLN A 381 -6.40 13.11 -30.11
CA GLN A 381 -6.32 14.55 -30.39
C GLN A 381 -7.44 14.98 -31.38
N ALA A 382 -8.67 14.50 -31.18
CA ALA A 382 -9.84 14.67 -32.05
C ALA A 382 -11.15 14.63 -31.24
N LEU A 383 -12.12 15.49 -31.58
CA LEU A 383 -13.37 15.65 -30.81
C LEU A 383 -14.31 14.44 -30.82
N ASP A 384 -14.27 13.64 -31.87
CA ASP A 384 -15.17 12.51 -32.15
C ASP A 384 -14.54 11.14 -31.88
N VAL A 385 -13.33 11.15 -31.31
CA VAL A 385 -12.61 9.94 -30.92
C VAL A 385 -12.22 10.08 -29.47
N ASP A 386 -12.57 9.08 -28.65
CA ASP A 386 -12.01 8.87 -27.31
C ASP A 386 -11.00 7.72 -27.42
N ASP A 387 -9.72 7.92 -27.11
CA ASP A 387 -8.69 6.86 -27.04
C ASP A 387 -8.12 6.77 -25.62
N VAL A 388 -8.66 5.84 -24.84
CA VAL A 388 -8.42 5.77 -23.39
C VAL A 388 -7.97 4.39 -22.94
N SER A 389 -7.34 4.32 -21.77
CA SER A 389 -6.92 3.06 -21.15
C SER A 389 -8.14 2.34 -20.56
N MET A 390 -8.32 1.08 -20.94
CA MET A 390 -9.37 0.20 -20.38
C MET A 390 -9.03 -0.31 -18.98
N ASP A 391 -7.75 -0.30 -18.60
CA ASP A 391 -7.29 -0.70 -17.27
C ASP A 391 -7.41 0.41 -16.22
N GLY A 392 -7.29 1.68 -16.63
CA GLY A 392 -7.50 2.83 -15.75
C GLY A 392 -8.98 3.17 -15.51
N TRP A 393 -9.26 4.22 -14.71
CA TRP A 393 -10.63 4.66 -14.43
C TRP A 393 -11.39 5.15 -15.67
N ASP A 394 -10.69 5.50 -16.76
CA ASP A 394 -11.34 5.78 -18.04
C ASP A 394 -12.06 4.56 -18.61
N GLY A 395 -11.53 3.37 -18.39
CA GLY A 395 -12.20 2.12 -18.71
C GLY A 395 -13.51 1.95 -17.94
N TYR A 396 -13.65 2.60 -16.77
CA TYR A 396 -14.77 2.48 -15.83
C TYR A 396 -15.43 3.83 -15.56
N ALA A 397 -15.66 4.61 -16.63
CA ALA A 397 -16.10 6.00 -16.55
C ALA A 397 -17.36 6.21 -15.70
N ALA A 398 -18.34 5.29 -15.76
CA ALA A 398 -19.53 5.37 -14.92
C ALA A 398 -19.21 5.20 -13.42
N SER A 399 -18.33 4.26 -13.06
CA SER A 399 -17.86 4.08 -11.67
C SER A 399 -17.08 5.30 -11.18
N ARG A 400 -16.20 5.87 -12.01
CA ARG A 400 -15.51 7.15 -11.71
C ARG A 400 -16.52 8.26 -11.41
N ARG A 401 -17.54 8.40 -12.26
CA ARG A 401 -18.58 9.42 -12.13
C ARG A 401 -19.36 9.28 -10.82
N ARG A 402 -19.67 8.07 -10.36
CA ARG A 402 -20.35 7.85 -9.07
C ARG A 402 -19.50 8.32 -7.89
N ILE A 403 -18.18 8.13 -7.94
CA ILE A 403 -17.27 8.62 -6.88
C ILE A 403 -17.13 10.13 -6.92
N THR A 404 -16.89 10.72 -8.10
CA THR A 404 -16.77 12.19 -8.22
C THR A 404 -18.06 12.90 -7.86
N GLN A 405 -19.21 12.36 -8.27
CA GLN A 405 -20.52 12.85 -7.83
C GLN A 405 -20.73 12.65 -6.32
N GLY A 406 -20.25 11.54 -5.77
CA GLY A 406 -20.26 11.28 -4.34
C GLY A 406 -19.55 12.35 -3.50
N TRP A 407 -18.42 12.88 -3.98
CA TRP A 407 -17.75 14.02 -3.35
C TRP A 407 -18.61 15.29 -3.38
N VAL A 408 -19.22 15.58 -4.52
CA VAL A 408 -20.11 16.73 -4.68
C VAL A 408 -21.32 16.62 -3.75
N ASP A 409 -21.97 15.47 -3.74
CA ASP A 409 -23.18 15.21 -2.94
C ASP A 409 -22.90 15.27 -1.43
N ALA A 410 -21.72 14.80 -1.00
CA ALA A 410 -21.29 14.87 0.39
C ALA A 410 -20.71 16.24 0.78
N GLY A 411 -20.48 17.15 -0.17
CA GLY A 411 -19.84 18.44 0.08
C GLY A 411 -18.40 18.30 0.57
N VAL A 412 -17.65 17.32 0.03
CA VAL A 412 -16.25 17.09 0.40
C VAL A 412 -15.43 18.35 0.14
N ARG A 413 -14.71 18.79 1.17
CA ARG A 413 -14.01 20.06 1.18
C ARG A 413 -12.77 20.05 0.28
N ASN A 414 -11.92 19.04 0.46
CA ASN A 414 -10.69 18.87 -0.31
C ASN A 414 -10.48 17.38 -0.64
N ALA A 415 -10.93 16.97 -1.82
CA ALA A 415 -10.69 15.63 -2.36
C ALA A 415 -9.34 15.57 -3.07
N VAL A 416 -8.50 14.61 -2.67
CA VAL A 416 -7.20 14.35 -3.30
C VAL A 416 -7.09 12.88 -3.64
N VAL A 417 -6.69 12.55 -4.87
CA VAL A 417 -6.40 11.19 -5.31
C VAL A 417 -4.90 11.01 -5.44
N LEU A 418 -4.37 9.93 -4.87
CA LEU A 418 -2.99 9.49 -5.01
C LEU A 418 -2.99 8.22 -5.85
N THR A 419 -2.08 8.17 -6.82
CA THR A 419 -2.11 7.15 -7.89
C THR A 419 -0.71 6.64 -8.22
N GLY A 420 -0.60 5.37 -8.62
CA GLY A 420 0.60 4.71 -9.14
C GLY A 420 0.44 4.24 -10.61
N ASP A 421 0.72 2.96 -10.85
CA ASP A 421 0.55 2.18 -12.12
C ASP A 421 1.33 2.70 -13.34
N VAL A 422 1.10 3.94 -13.78
CA VAL A 422 1.46 4.41 -15.12
C VAL A 422 2.95 4.74 -15.35
N HIS A 423 3.82 4.40 -14.40
CA HIS A 423 5.28 4.55 -14.43
C HIS A 423 5.82 5.95 -14.73
N ARG A 424 4.98 6.98 -14.58
CA ARG A 424 5.28 8.39 -14.88
C ARG A 424 4.61 9.27 -13.85
N HIS A 425 5.25 10.37 -13.52
CA HIS A 425 4.60 11.40 -12.72
C HIS A 425 3.57 12.16 -13.53
N TRP A 426 2.41 12.39 -12.92
CA TRP A 426 1.38 13.29 -13.41
C TRP A 426 0.76 14.08 -12.27
N ALA A 427 0.15 15.20 -12.61
CA ALA A 427 -0.72 15.92 -11.68
C ALA A 427 -1.81 16.64 -12.47
N GLY A 428 -3.03 16.67 -11.93
CA GLY A 428 -4.15 17.28 -12.65
C GLY A 428 -5.39 17.51 -11.83
N ASP A 429 -6.27 18.35 -12.36
CA ASP A 429 -7.56 18.66 -11.75
C ASP A 429 -8.57 17.54 -12.01
N LEU A 430 -9.42 17.28 -11.03
CA LEU A 430 -10.52 16.32 -11.15
C LEU A 430 -11.83 17.03 -11.49
N LYS A 431 -12.60 16.47 -12.42
CA LYS A 431 -13.88 16.99 -12.88
C LYS A 431 -14.97 15.93 -12.77
N VAL A 432 -16.23 16.36 -12.61
CA VAL A 432 -17.39 15.46 -12.74
C VAL A 432 -17.61 15.08 -14.21
N ASP A 433 -17.46 16.06 -15.11
CA ASP A 433 -17.58 15.89 -16.55
C ASP A 433 -16.37 16.49 -17.27
N TYR A 434 -15.55 15.63 -17.87
CA TYR A 434 -14.35 16.03 -18.61
C TYR A 434 -14.65 16.56 -20.02
N LYS A 435 -15.81 16.22 -20.59
CA LYS A 435 -16.23 16.71 -21.91
C LYS A 435 -16.81 18.12 -21.84
N ASN A 436 -17.17 18.59 -20.66
CA ASN A 436 -17.57 19.98 -20.41
C ASN A 436 -16.37 20.81 -19.89
N PRO A 437 -15.83 21.76 -20.69
CA PRO A 437 -14.75 22.64 -20.26
C PRO A 437 -15.09 23.45 -19.00
N ASP A 438 -16.36 23.83 -18.84
CA ASP A 438 -16.88 24.62 -17.72
C ASP A 438 -17.27 23.77 -16.49
N SER A 439 -17.12 22.43 -16.56
CA SER A 439 -17.37 21.57 -15.39
C SER A 439 -16.47 22.00 -14.23
N PRO A 440 -17.03 22.15 -13.01
CA PRO A 440 -16.26 22.55 -11.85
C PRO A 440 -15.17 21.52 -11.55
N VAL A 441 -14.05 22.01 -11.02
CA VAL A 441 -13.02 21.17 -10.42
C VAL A 441 -13.52 20.71 -9.05
N VAL A 442 -13.47 19.41 -8.81
CA VAL A 442 -13.96 18.76 -7.58
C VAL A 442 -12.85 18.16 -6.72
N GLY A 443 -11.61 18.15 -7.23
CA GLY A 443 -10.46 17.61 -6.52
C GLY A 443 -9.17 17.72 -7.32
N SER A 444 -8.15 17.01 -6.87
CA SER A 444 -6.83 16.98 -7.50
C SER A 444 -6.27 15.57 -7.47
N GLU A 445 -5.60 15.17 -8.54
CA GLU A 445 -4.87 13.90 -8.62
C GLU A 445 -3.36 14.16 -8.63
N LEU A 446 -2.64 13.36 -7.83
CA LEU A 446 -1.19 13.32 -7.75
C LEU A 446 -0.74 11.90 -8.09
N VAL A 447 -0.05 11.73 -9.21
CA VAL A 447 0.40 10.43 -9.70
C VAL A 447 1.90 10.31 -9.45
N CYS A 448 2.33 9.33 -8.64
CA CYS A 448 3.73 9.02 -8.51
C CYS A 448 4.23 8.25 -9.73
N SER A 449 5.45 8.56 -10.16
CA SER A 449 6.18 7.68 -11.06
C SER A 449 6.55 6.41 -10.32
N SER A 450 7.08 5.46 -11.06
CA SER A 450 7.63 4.24 -10.52
C SER A 450 8.92 4.48 -9.75
N ILE A 451 9.15 3.65 -8.73
CA ILE A 451 10.45 3.55 -8.06
C ILE A 451 11.53 3.12 -9.06
N THR A 452 11.24 2.12 -9.90
CA THR A 452 12.18 1.60 -10.91
C THR A 452 11.54 1.15 -12.21
N SER A 453 10.27 0.75 -12.22
CA SER A 453 9.60 0.20 -13.41
C SER A 453 9.71 1.13 -14.63
N GLY A 454 10.16 0.62 -15.78
CA GLY A 454 10.42 1.43 -16.97
C GLY A 454 11.84 2.01 -17.06
N GLY A 455 12.72 1.74 -16.10
CA GLY A 455 14.16 2.07 -16.15
C GLY A 455 14.42 3.57 -16.00
N ASN A 456 15.48 4.10 -16.61
CA ASN A 456 15.91 5.49 -16.36
C ASN A 456 14.87 6.55 -16.77
N GLY A 457 14.13 6.29 -17.85
CA GLY A 457 13.17 7.25 -18.40
C GLY A 457 13.80 8.52 -18.96
N SER A 458 13.09 9.64 -18.86
CA SER A 458 13.53 10.91 -19.43
C SER A 458 13.08 12.14 -18.65
N ALA A 459 13.86 13.21 -18.70
CA ALA A 459 13.54 14.50 -18.07
C ALA A 459 12.42 15.29 -18.78
N THR A 460 11.74 14.66 -19.74
CA THR A 460 10.61 15.23 -20.49
C THR A 460 9.56 15.77 -19.54
N ALA A 461 9.05 16.97 -19.82
CA ALA A 461 8.09 17.68 -18.97
C ALA A 461 6.70 17.83 -19.62
N THR A 462 6.52 17.25 -20.81
CA THR A 462 5.30 17.34 -21.60
C THR A 462 4.99 16.01 -22.23
N ASP A 463 3.71 15.64 -22.24
CA ASP A 463 3.20 14.54 -23.04
C ASP A 463 2.18 15.08 -24.05
N VAL A 464 2.09 14.44 -25.22
CA VAL A 464 1.21 14.89 -26.32
C VAL A 464 -0.27 14.90 -25.94
N THR A 465 -0.66 14.11 -24.94
CA THR A 465 -2.02 14.07 -24.40
C THR A 465 -2.40 15.33 -23.63
N MET A 466 -1.44 16.03 -23.00
CA MET A 466 -1.74 17.20 -22.16
C MET A 466 -2.36 18.36 -22.95
N ALA A 467 -2.02 18.50 -24.24
CA ALA A 467 -2.59 19.54 -25.09
C ALA A 467 -4.11 19.38 -25.27
N TRP A 468 -4.59 18.13 -25.22
CA TRP A 468 -6.01 17.78 -25.33
C TRP A 468 -6.69 17.75 -23.95
N ASN A 469 -5.97 17.28 -22.93
CA ASN A 469 -6.46 17.12 -21.57
C ASN A 469 -6.03 18.30 -20.71
N GLN A 470 -6.71 19.45 -20.85
CA GLN A 470 -6.32 20.71 -20.18
C GLN A 470 -6.28 20.64 -18.64
N HIS A 471 -6.97 19.66 -18.05
CA HIS A 471 -6.91 19.40 -16.61
C HIS A 471 -5.58 18.75 -16.17
N LEU A 472 -4.81 18.14 -17.09
CA LEU A 472 -3.48 17.62 -16.80
C LEU A 472 -2.46 18.76 -16.81
N LYS A 473 -1.85 19.02 -15.65
CA LYS A 473 -0.99 20.18 -15.40
C LYS A 473 0.49 19.83 -15.26
N PHE A 474 0.81 18.55 -15.09
CA PHE A 474 2.17 18.07 -14.94
C PHE A 474 2.38 16.71 -15.59
N TYR A 475 3.57 16.53 -16.15
CA TYR A 475 4.09 15.27 -16.64
C TYR A 475 5.59 15.18 -16.35
N ASN A 476 6.06 14.03 -15.91
CA ASN A 476 7.48 13.70 -15.97
C ASN A 476 7.74 12.20 -16.04
N ASP A 477 8.71 11.80 -16.86
CA ASP A 477 9.05 10.40 -17.12
C ASP A 477 10.35 9.97 -16.43
N GLN A 478 10.78 10.64 -15.37
CA GLN A 478 11.85 10.13 -14.50
C GLN A 478 11.25 9.26 -13.40
N ARG A 479 12.05 8.34 -12.86
CA ARG A 479 11.68 7.50 -11.71
C ARG A 479 11.71 8.31 -10.43
N GLY A 480 10.99 7.86 -9.41
CA GLY A 480 11.02 8.45 -8.08
C GLY A 480 9.74 8.25 -7.29
N TYR A 481 9.36 9.26 -6.52
CA TYR A 481 8.24 9.21 -5.57
C TYR A 481 7.70 10.63 -5.34
N VAL A 482 6.64 10.76 -4.54
CA VAL A 482 6.08 12.07 -4.22
C VAL A 482 6.09 12.27 -2.71
N ASN A 483 6.67 13.39 -2.28
CA ASN A 483 6.55 13.86 -0.90
C ASN A 483 5.40 14.85 -0.80
N THR A 484 4.76 14.87 0.35
CA THR A 484 3.74 15.85 0.67
C THR A 484 3.96 16.44 2.06
N LYS A 485 3.57 17.69 2.21
CA LYS A 485 3.38 18.32 3.51
C LYS A 485 1.95 18.81 3.61
N ILE A 486 1.15 18.12 4.42
CA ILE A 486 -0.27 18.37 4.60
C ILE A 486 -0.44 19.21 5.86
N THR A 487 -1.14 20.33 5.74
CA THR A 487 -1.50 21.23 6.85
C THR A 487 -2.99 21.52 6.79
N LYS A 488 -3.54 22.21 7.78
CA LYS A 488 -4.96 22.61 7.73
C LYS A 488 -5.29 23.55 6.55
N ASP A 489 -4.29 24.25 6.02
CA ASP A 489 -4.47 25.34 5.03
C ASP A 489 -4.05 24.93 3.61
N SER A 490 -3.16 23.94 3.47
CA SER A 490 -2.74 23.42 2.18
C SER A 490 -2.10 22.02 2.26
N MET A 491 -2.11 21.32 1.12
CA MET A 491 -1.25 20.17 0.83
C MET A 491 -0.22 20.59 -0.22
N ARG A 492 1.05 20.64 0.18
CA ARG A 492 2.17 20.77 -0.76
C ARG A 492 2.55 19.38 -1.27
N ALA A 493 2.75 19.21 -2.57
CA ALA A 493 3.27 18.00 -3.20
C ALA A 493 4.57 18.29 -3.97
N ASP A 494 5.65 17.59 -3.63
CA ASP A 494 6.96 17.66 -4.26
C ASP A 494 7.23 16.37 -5.03
N PHE A 495 7.37 16.47 -6.35
CA PHE A 495 7.64 15.34 -7.24
C PHE A 495 9.15 15.07 -7.26
N ARG A 496 9.58 14.01 -6.58
CA ARG A 496 10.99 13.67 -6.35
C ARG A 496 11.46 12.73 -7.44
N VAL A 497 12.55 13.08 -8.13
CA VAL A 497 13.02 12.34 -9.32
C VAL A 497 14.50 11.99 -9.26
N LEU A 498 14.86 10.92 -9.97
CA LEU A 498 16.23 10.46 -10.21
C LEU A 498 16.56 10.52 -11.72
N ASP A 499 17.81 10.80 -12.08
CA ASP A 499 18.24 10.79 -13.49
C ASP A 499 18.41 9.39 -14.06
N TYR A 500 18.70 8.43 -13.19
CA TYR A 500 18.86 7.03 -13.56
C TYR A 500 18.59 6.12 -12.37
N VAL A 501 18.19 4.89 -12.67
CA VAL A 501 18.06 3.78 -11.73
C VAL A 501 18.86 2.57 -12.17
N SER A 502 19.39 2.54 -13.40
CA SER A 502 20.20 1.44 -13.94
C SER A 502 21.50 1.19 -13.17
N THR A 503 21.93 2.14 -12.34
CA THR A 503 23.04 2.03 -11.38
C THR A 503 22.65 2.71 -10.08
N ALA A 504 23.21 2.27 -8.96
CA ALA A 504 22.94 2.90 -7.66
C ALA A 504 23.53 4.32 -7.55
N GLY A 505 22.92 5.16 -6.71
CA GLY A 505 23.51 6.44 -6.26
C GLY A 505 23.15 7.68 -7.08
N SER A 506 22.11 7.62 -7.91
CA SER A 506 21.57 8.83 -8.56
C SER A 506 21.07 9.84 -7.50
N GLU A 507 21.37 11.12 -7.71
CA GLU A 507 20.90 12.20 -6.84
C GLU A 507 19.38 12.37 -7.00
N VAL A 508 18.68 12.52 -5.87
CA VAL A 508 17.24 12.82 -5.87
C VAL A 508 17.00 14.32 -5.76
N ARG A 509 16.19 14.86 -6.66
CA ARG A 509 15.80 16.28 -6.64
C ARG A 509 14.31 16.46 -6.81
N THR A 510 13.79 17.61 -6.39
CA THR A 510 12.40 17.99 -6.68
C THR A 510 12.31 18.51 -8.12
N ARG A 511 11.53 17.82 -8.96
CA ARG A 511 11.29 18.20 -10.36
C ARG A 511 10.30 19.34 -10.49
N ALA A 512 9.25 19.30 -9.69
CA ALA A 512 8.17 20.26 -9.65
C ALA A 512 7.49 20.19 -8.27
N SER A 513 6.86 21.30 -7.89
CA SER A 513 6.10 21.41 -6.65
C SER A 513 4.75 22.06 -6.93
N PHE A 514 3.71 21.51 -6.33
CA PHE A 514 2.34 22.00 -6.42
C PHE A 514 1.76 22.20 -5.04
N ASP A 515 0.88 23.18 -4.91
CA ASP A 515 0.08 23.40 -3.70
C ASP A 515 -1.40 23.16 -4.06
N ILE A 516 -2.07 22.35 -3.23
CA ILE A 516 -3.53 22.25 -3.19
C ILE A 516 -3.94 23.07 -1.97
N VAL A 517 -4.69 24.14 -2.18
CA VAL A 517 -5.04 25.10 -1.12
C VAL A 517 -6.44 24.80 -0.59
N ASP A 518 -6.60 24.82 0.73
CA ASP A 518 -7.89 24.58 1.37
C ASP A 518 -8.99 25.46 0.76
N THR A 519 -10.10 24.86 0.34
CA THR A 519 -11.26 25.52 -0.30
C THR A 519 -11.01 26.20 -1.64
N VAL A 520 -9.83 26.01 -2.25
CA VAL A 520 -9.54 26.44 -3.62
C VAL A 520 -9.38 25.19 -4.48
N PRO A 521 -10.41 24.79 -5.24
CA PRO A 521 -10.34 23.58 -6.04
C PRO A 521 -9.21 23.61 -7.07
N GLY A 522 -8.50 22.49 -7.21
CA GLY A 522 -7.48 22.27 -8.23
C GLY A 522 -6.05 22.62 -7.81
N LEU A 523 -5.08 22.12 -8.59
CA LEU A 523 -3.67 22.33 -8.32
C LEU A 523 -3.19 23.72 -8.69
N GLN A 524 -2.37 24.30 -7.83
CA GLN A 524 -1.62 25.54 -8.07
C GLN A 524 -0.14 25.21 -8.23
N ALA A 525 0.46 25.60 -9.36
CA ALA A 525 1.89 25.50 -9.54
C ALA A 525 2.59 26.44 -8.55
N ARG A 526 3.65 25.96 -7.90
CA ARG A 526 4.48 26.80 -7.05
C ARG A 526 5.52 27.52 -7.93
N ALA A 527 5.58 28.84 -7.80
CA ALA A 527 6.54 29.69 -8.51
C ALA A 527 7.99 29.43 -8.06
#